data_AF-A0A957NR40-F1
#
_entry.id   AF-A0A957NR40-F1
#
_cell.length_a   1.000
_cell.length_b   1.000
_cell.length_c   1.000
_cell.angle_alpha   90.00
_cell.angle_beta   90.00
_cell.angle_gamma   90.00
#
_symmetry.space_group_name_H-M   'P 1'
#
loop_
_entity.id
_entity.type
_entity.pdbx_description
1 polymer ?
#
loop_
_entity_poly.entity_id
_entity_poly.type
_entity_poly.pdbx_seq_one_letter_code
_entity_poly.pdbx_strand_id
1 'polypeptide(L)'
;MLNEILPGLALTLIVEIIIVGLIYYPSSPSRREYIFTFFVFNLLIYFVSGLLRDVQLTLGFGFGLLAVFSTLRYRTEQVPVREMTYLFISITIPFMNTLFMATRMTFPELITVNAIIVAAVLVLEQKWLIPTLENRLIRYEKIELVTPRNHAAMLSDLRT
;
A
#
# COMPACT_ATOMS: atom_id res chain seq x y z
N MET A 1 7.63 -20.79 21.42
CA MET A 1 8.02 -19.90 20.30
C MET A 1 7.27 -20.20 19.01
N LEU A 2 7.55 -21.28 18.25
CA LEU A 2 6.89 -21.51 16.95
C LEU A 2 5.35 -21.57 17.02
N ASN A 3 4.79 -22.26 18.02
CA ASN A 3 3.33 -22.36 18.19
C ASN A 3 2.64 -21.03 18.53
N GLU A 4 3.38 -20.04 19.05
CA GLU A 4 2.85 -18.70 19.32
C GLU A 4 2.91 -17.80 18.08
N ILE A 5 3.86 -18.04 17.19
CA ILE A 5 4.13 -17.20 16.01
C ILE A 5 3.28 -17.67 14.81
N LEU A 6 3.13 -18.98 14.62
CA LEU A 6 2.40 -19.54 13.47
C LEU A 6 0.96 -19.01 13.30
N PRO A 7 0.13 -18.87 14.36
CA PRO A 7 -1.24 -18.36 14.21
C PRO A 7 -1.29 -16.91 13.74
N GLY A 8 -0.36 -16.07 14.23
CA GLY A 8 -0.27 -14.66 13.85
C GLY A 8 0.27 -14.48 12.44
N LEU A 9 1.23 -15.33 12.05
CA LEU A 9 1.73 -15.38 10.68
C LEU A 9 0.61 -15.75 9.71
N ALA A 10 -0.15 -16.81 10.03
CA ALA A 10 -1.27 -17.25 9.20
C ALA A 10 -2.32 -16.14 9.04
N LEU A 11 -2.70 -15.47 10.13
CA LEU A 11 -3.64 -14.34 10.07
C LEU A 11 -3.09 -13.20 9.21
N THR A 12 -1.83 -12.83 9.42
CA THR A 12 -1.17 -11.76 8.67
C THR A 12 -1.13 -12.06 7.18
N LEU A 13 -0.80 -13.29 6.79
CA LEU A 13 -0.79 -13.71 5.39
C LEU A 13 -2.20 -13.74 4.80
N ILE A 14 -3.21 -14.20 5.55
CA ILE A 14 -4.61 -14.17 5.09
C ILE A 14 -5.04 -12.73 4.82
N VAL A 15 -4.73 -11.81 5.73
CA VAL A 15 -5.06 -10.38 5.59
C VAL A 15 -4.33 -9.77 4.39
N GLU A 16 -3.04 -10.08 4.22
CA GLU A 16 -2.26 -9.64 3.05
C GLU A 16 -2.85 -10.17 1.74
N ILE A 17 -3.26 -11.44 1.70
CA ILE A 17 -3.92 -12.04 0.53
C ILE A 17 -5.24 -11.34 0.23
N ILE A 18 -6.02 -10.97 1.25
CA ILE A 18 -7.26 -10.23 1.05
C ILE A 18 -6.95 -8.85 0.48
N ILE A 19 -6.04 -8.09 1.08
CA ILE A 19 -5.74 -6.72 0.65
C ILE A 19 -5.09 -6.72 -0.74
N VAL A 20 -4.04 -7.49 -0.96
CA VAL A 20 -3.30 -7.48 -2.22
C VAL A 20 -4.04 -8.27 -3.31
N GLY A 21 -4.65 -9.40 -2.96
CA GLY A 21 -5.31 -10.29 -3.91
C GLY A 21 -6.73 -9.86 -4.28
N LEU A 22 -7.55 -9.42 -3.32
CA LEU A 22 -8.95 -9.04 -3.59
C LEU A 22 -9.13 -7.55 -3.82
N ILE A 23 -8.27 -6.69 -3.27
CA ILE A 23 -8.43 -5.23 -3.39
C ILE A 23 -7.48 -4.66 -4.46
N TYR A 24 -6.18 -4.88 -4.29
CA TYR A 24 -5.16 -4.32 -5.18
C TYR A 24 -5.18 -4.94 -6.59
N TYR A 25 -5.14 -6.27 -6.69
CA TYR A 25 -5.06 -6.97 -7.99
C TYR A 25 -6.17 -6.60 -8.99
N PRO A 26 -7.48 -6.61 -8.65
CA PRO A 26 -8.51 -6.21 -9.59
C PRO A 26 -8.49 -4.71 -9.90
N SER A 27 -7.99 -3.91 -8.98
CA SER A 27 -8.01 -2.46 -9.09
C SER A 27 -6.76 -1.88 -9.77
N SER A 28 -5.70 -2.68 -9.97
CA SER A 28 -4.44 -2.30 -10.63
C SER A 28 -3.89 -3.38 -11.58
N PRO A 29 -4.62 -3.75 -12.66
CA PRO A 29 -4.23 -4.86 -13.53
C PRO A 29 -2.87 -4.69 -14.23
N SER A 30 -2.44 -3.44 -14.45
CA SER A 30 -1.21 -3.11 -15.21
C SER A 30 0.08 -3.10 -14.37
N ARG A 31 0.01 -3.33 -13.04
CA ARG A 31 1.14 -3.11 -12.11
C ARG A 31 1.38 -4.32 -11.19
N ARG A 32 1.28 -5.54 -11.72
CA ARG A 32 1.45 -6.79 -10.96
C ARG A 32 2.85 -6.99 -10.37
N GLU A 33 3.83 -6.26 -10.88
CA GLU A 33 5.22 -6.27 -10.43
C GLU A 33 5.39 -5.96 -8.93
N TYR A 34 4.49 -5.16 -8.34
CA TYR A 34 4.55 -4.79 -6.91
C TYR A 34 4.01 -5.87 -5.97
N ILE A 35 3.21 -6.81 -6.47
CA ILE A 35 2.58 -7.86 -5.64
C ILE A 35 3.65 -8.68 -4.93
N PHE A 36 4.68 -9.09 -5.66
CA PHE A 36 5.80 -9.82 -5.08
C PHE A 36 6.48 -9.01 -3.96
N THR A 37 6.72 -7.73 -4.20
CA THR A 37 7.31 -6.83 -3.21
C THR A 37 6.45 -6.75 -1.93
N PHE A 38 5.14 -6.58 -2.05
CA PHE A 38 4.24 -6.49 -0.90
C PHE A 38 4.29 -7.75 -0.03
N PHE A 39 4.18 -8.93 -0.63
CA PHE A 39 4.27 -10.20 0.09
C PHE A 39 5.64 -10.41 0.76
N VAL A 40 6.73 -10.10 0.07
CA VAL A 40 8.09 -10.26 0.63
C VAL A 40 8.31 -9.29 1.79
N PHE A 41 7.94 -8.01 1.64
CA PHE A 41 8.03 -7.04 2.72
C PHE A 41 7.16 -7.45 3.92
N ASN A 42 5.93 -7.91 3.67
CA ASN A 42 5.04 -8.36 4.73
C ASN A 42 5.67 -9.49 5.56
N LEU A 43 6.19 -10.50 4.88
CA LEU A 43 6.85 -11.65 5.51
C LEU A 43 8.10 -11.24 6.29
N LEU A 44 8.97 -10.43 5.68
CA LEU A 44 10.21 -9.96 6.30
C LEU A 44 9.92 -9.15 7.57
N ILE A 45 8.96 -8.23 7.52
CA ILE A 45 8.61 -7.39 8.66
C ILE A 45 7.99 -8.24 9.79
N TYR A 46 7.15 -9.22 9.47
CA TYR A 46 6.59 -10.12 10.47
C TYR A 46 7.70 -10.87 11.22
N PHE A 47 8.66 -11.48 10.51
CA PHE A 47 9.76 -12.19 11.16
C PHE A 47 10.71 -11.26 11.92
N VAL A 48 11.11 -10.13 11.33
CA VAL A 48 12.01 -9.16 11.98
C VAL A 48 11.39 -8.63 13.27
N SER A 49 10.11 -8.23 13.24
CA SER A 49 9.42 -7.73 14.43
C SER A 49 9.15 -8.82 15.47
N GLY A 50 8.85 -10.05 15.05
CA GLY A 50 8.71 -11.19 15.95
C GLY A 50 10.02 -11.60 16.65
N LEU A 51 11.16 -11.47 15.99
CA LEU A 51 12.48 -11.73 16.59
C LEU A 51 12.92 -10.64 17.58
N LEU A 52 12.43 -9.42 17.41
CA LEU A 52 12.75 -8.26 18.24
C LEU A 52 11.76 -8.05 19.41
N ARG A 53 10.98 -9.08 19.77
CA ARG A 53 9.88 -9.03 20.76
C ARG A 53 10.26 -8.43 22.13
N ASP A 54 11.51 -8.58 22.56
CA ASP A 54 12.01 -8.10 23.86
C ASP A 54 12.65 -6.71 23.82
N VAL A 55 12.83 -6.14 22.63
CA VAL A 55 13.32 -4.77 22.45
C VAL A 55 12.12 -3.83 22.51
N GLN A 56 12.30 -2.60 23.00
CA GLN A 56 11.29 -1.54 22.92
C GLN A 56 11.00 -1.19 21.45
N LEU A 57 10.16 -2.00 20.80
CA LEU A 57 9.84 -1.96 19.37
C LEU A 57 9.28 -0.60 18.94
N THR A 58 8.63 0.13 19.85
CA THR A 58 7.95 1.40 19.58
C THR A 58 8.91 2.49 19.09
N LEU A 59 10.08 2.65 19.73
CA LEU A 59 11.07 3.65 19.31
C LEU A 59 11.76 3.23 18.01
N GLY A 60 12.20 1.97 17.92
CA GLY A 60 12.88 1.43 16.73
C GLY A 60 12.02 1.48 15.47
N PHE A 61 10.71 1.23 15.60
CA PHE A 61 9.76 1.33 14.49
C PHE A 61 9.58 2.77 14.00
N GLY A 62 9.45 3.74 14.91
CA GLY A 62 9.38 5.16 14.54
C GLY A 62 10.60 5.60 13.72
N PHE A 63 11.81 5.23 14.15
CA PHE A 63 13.03 5.47 13.38
C PHE A 63 13.08 4.69 12.05
N GLY A 64 12.60 3.45 12.04
CA GLY A 64 12.52 2.63 10.83
C GLY A 64 11.60 3.23 9.76
N LEU A 65 10.41 3.70 10.14
CA LEU A 65 9.50 4.38 9.22
C LEU A 65 10.12 5.67 8.66
N LEU A 66 10.75 6.50 9.51
CA LEU A 66 11.45 7.71 9.06
C LEU A 66 12.57 7.40 8.07
N ALA A 67 13.33 6.33 8.29
CA ALA A 67 14.37 5.89 7.36
C ALA A 67 13.78 5.42 6.02
N VAL A 68 12.69 4.66 6.04
CA VAL A 68 11.98 4.22 4.81
C VAL A 68 11.44 5.42 4.04
N PHE A 69 10.79 6.38 4.69
CA PHE A 69 10.31 7.61 4.05
C PHE A 69 11.45 8.45 3.48
N SER A 70 12.57 8.55 4.20
CA SER A 70 13.76 9.28 3.75
C SER A 70 14.32 8.64 2.47
N THR A 71 14.50 7.32 2.44
CA THR A 71 15.00 6.61 1.26
C THR A 71 13.99 6.60 0.11
N LEU A 72 12.68 6.57 0.37
CA LEU A 72 11.64 6.64 -0.66
C LEU A 72 11.59 8.01 -1.36
N ARG A 73 11.89 9.11 -0.65
CA ARG A 73 11.91 10.46 -1.23
C ARG A 73 13.00 10.66 -2.28
N TYR A 74 14.10 9.91 -2.19
CA TYR A 74 15.28 10.09 -3.05
C TYR A 74 15.41 9.04 -4.17
N ARG A 75 14.35 8.29 -4.48
CA ARG A 75 14.41 7.29 -5.56
C ARG A 75 14.26 7.92 -6.94
N THR A 76 15.03 7.40 -7.89
CA THR A 76 15.11 7.88 -9.29
C THR A 76 13.84 7.61 -10.09
N GLU A 77 13.11 6.53 -9.78
CA GLU A 77 11.75 6.31 -10.27
C GLU A 77 10.73 6.61 -9.17
N GLN A 78 9.79 7.50 -9.49
CA GLN A 78 8.71 7.84 -8.57
C GLN A 78 7.71 6.67 -8.53
N VAL A 79 7.75 5.90 -7.45
CA VAL A 79 6.70 4.92 -7.15
C VAL A 79 5.38 5.68 -7.03
N PRO A 80 4.31 5.28 -7.73
CA PRO A 80 3.07 6.02 -7.65
C PRO A 80 2.48 5.92 -6.24
N VAL A 81 1.75 6.96 -5.85
CA VAL A 81 1.26 7.18 -4.47
C VAL A 81 0.42 5.98 -3.97
N ARG A 82 -0.29 5.31 -4.89
CA ARG A 82 -1.12 4.16 -4.57
C ARG A 82 -0.29 2.95 -4.14
N GLU A 83 0.75 2.61 -4.89
CA GLU A 83 1.66 1.49 -4.60
C GLU A 83 2.43 1.73 -3.30
N MET A 84 2.83 2.99 -3.04
CA MET A 84 3.41 3.35 -1.75
C MET A 84 2.45 3.06 -0.58
N THR A 85 1.17 3.41 -0.74
CA THR A 85 0.14 3.20 0.30
C THR A 85 -0.04 1.71 0.62
N TYR A 86 -0.11 0.86 -0.42
CA TYR A 86 -0.17 -0.59 -0.24
C TYR A 86 1.10 -1.14 0.40
N LEU A 87 2.29 -0.66 0.02
CA LEU A 87 3.53 -1.04 0.68
C LEU A 87 3.52 -0.69 2.18
N PHE A 88 2.99 0.48 2.55
CA PHE A 88 2.84 0.86 3.96
C PHE A 88 1.90 -0.06 4.72
N ILE A 89 0.77 -0.44 4.11
CA ILE A 89 -0.16 -1.41 4.69
C ILE A 89 0.53 -2.76 4.90
N SER A 90 1.23 -3.27 3.89
CA SER A 90 1.99 -4.53 3.94
C SER A 90 3.12 -4.53 4.95
N ILE A 91 3.66 -3.36 5.34
CA ILE A 91 4.64 -3.23 6.43
C ILE A 91 3.95 -3.10 7.79
N THR A 92 2.85 -2.35 7.86
CA THR A 92 2.23 -1.98 9.14
C THR A 92 1.43 -3.14 9.75
N ILE A 93 0.68 -3.89 8.95
CA ILE A 93 -0.13 -5.02 9.42
C ILE A 93 0.72 -6.10 10.14
N PRO A 94 1.78 -6.64 9.54
CA PRO A 94 2.62 -7.65 10.21
C PRO A 94 3.25 -7.09 11.48
N PHE A 95 3.75 -5.87 11.44
CA PHE A 95 4.36 -5.21 12.61
C PHE A 95 3.36 -5.03 13.76
N MET A 96 2.15 -4.59 13.44
CA MET A 96 1.07 -4.44 14.41
C MET A 96 0.67 -5.80 14.98
N ASN A 97 0.52 -6.82 14.14
CA ASN A 97 0.11 -8.16 14.57
C ASN A 97 1.14 -8.82 15.50
N THR A 98 2.44 -8.62 15.26
CA THR A 98 3.49 -9.13 16.17
C THR A 98 3.50 -8.39 17.51
N LEU A 99 3.27 -7.07 17.51
CA LEU A 99 3.21 -6.27 18.72
C LEU A 99 2.02 -6.67 19.62
N PHE A 100 0.86 -6.95 19.02
CA PHE A 100 -0.32 -7.42 19.75
C PHE A 100 -0.13 -8.81 20.36
N MET A 101 0.60 -9.70 19.67
CA MET A 101 1.00 -10.98 20.26
C MET A 101 2.00 -10.81 21.40
N ALA A 102 2.89 -9.81 21.33
CA ALA A 102 3.83 -9.50 22.40
C ALA A 102 3.12 -9.02 23.68
N THR A 103 2.03 -8.26 23.53
CA THR A 103 1.27 -7.65 24.63
C THR A 103 0.19 -8.56 25.25
N ARG A 104 0.14 -9.85 24.89
CA ARG A 104 -0.83 -10.86 25.38
C ARG A 104 -2.30 -10.50 25.15
N MET A 105 -2.59 -9.78 24.08
CA MET A 105 -3.96 -9.53 23.64
C MET A 105 -4.62 -10.84 23.17
N THR A 106 -5.95 -10.95 23.26
CA THR A 106 -6.64 -12.19 22.86
C THR A 106 -6.72 -12.32 21.34
N PHE A 107 -6.68 -13.55 20.83
CA PHE A 107 -6.75 -13.80 19.38
C PHE A 107 -8.00 -13.21 18.68
N PRO A 108 -9.21 -13.22 19.30
CA PRO A 108 -10.40 -12.58 18.71
C PRO A 108 -10.28 -11.05 18.53
N GLU A 109 -9.63 -10.36 19.47
CA GLU A 109 -9.40 -8.92 19.36
C GLU A 109 -8.49 -8.62 18.16
N LEU A 110 -7.45 -9.43 17.96
CA LEU A 110 -6.54 -9.31 16.82
C LEU A 110 -7.28 -9.45 15.48
N ILE A 111 -8.18 -10.45 15.37
CA ILE A 111 -9.02 -10.65 14.18
C ILE A 111 -9.89 -9.42 13.93
N THR A 112 -10.50 -8.88 14.99
CA THR A 112 -11.41 -7.73 14.90
C THR A 112 -10.67 -6.49 14.36
N VAL A 113 -9.47 -6.20 14.87
CA VAL A 113 -8.66 -5.06 14.40
C VAL A 113 -8.27 -5.25 12.93
N ASN A 114 -7.81 -6.44 12.54
CA ASN A 114 -7.49 -6.73 11.13
C ASN A 114 -8.72 -6.60 10.22
N ALA A 115 -9.89 -7.06 10.67
CA ALA A 115 -11.14 -6.94 9.92
C ALA A 115 -11.55 -5.47 9.72
N ILE A 116 -11.38 -4.62 10.74
CA ILE A 116 -11.63 -3.17 10.63
C ILE A 116 -10.72 -2.53 9.59
N ILE A 117 -9.42 -2.88 9.59
CA ILE A 117 -8.46 -2.35 8.62
C ILE A 117 -8.84 -2.77 7.20
N VAL A 118 -9.13 -4.06 6.98
CA VAL A 118 -9.57 -4.57 5.67
C VAL A 118 -10.85 -3.85 5.22
N ALA A 119 -11.84 -3.68 6.10
CA ALA A 119 -13.07 -2.97 5.78
C ALA A 119 -12.82 -1.50 5.42
N ALA A 120 -11.94 -0.81 6.15
CA ALA A 120 -11.57 0.57 5.84
C ALA A 120 -10.90 0.67 4.46
N VAL A 121 -9.94 -0.21 4.15
CA VAL A 121 -9.27 -0.23 2.84
C VAL A 121 -10.27 -0.54 1.72
N LEU A 122 -11.18 -1.49 1.93
CA LEU A 122 -12.24 -1.82 0.96
C LEU A 122 -13.13 -0.61 0.63
N VAL A 123 -13.58 0.11 1.67
CA VAL A 123 -14.46 1.29 1.49
C VAL A 123 -13.71 2.43 0.79
N LEU A 124 -12.44 2.66 1.14
CA LEU A 124 -11.64 3.75 0.57
C LEU A 124 -11.17 3.49 -0.86
N GLU A 125 -10.87 2.23 -1.20
CA GLU A 125 -10.46 1.87 -2.57
C GLU A 125 -11.64 1.83 -3.54
N GLN A 126 -12.88 1.76 -3.05
CA GLN A 126 -14.05 1.72 -3.90
C GLN A 126 -14.10 2.98 -4.78
N LYS A 127 -14.08 2.77 -6.11
CA LYS A 127 -14.02 3.83 -7.15
C LYS A 127 -15.15 4.87 -7.09
N TRP A 128 -16.09 4.71 -6.16
CA TRP A 128 -17.20 5.61 -5.90
C TRP A 128 -16.77 6.97 -5.34
N LEU A 129 -15.63 7.06 -4.64
CA LEU A 129 -15.23 8.31 -3.98
C LEU A 129 -14.36 9.26 -4.83
N ILE A 130 -13.66 8.76 -5.85
CA ILE A 130 -12.72 9.58 -6.64
C ILE A 130 -12.88 9.26 -8.13
N PRO A 131 -13.44 10.18 -8.94
CA PRO A 131 -13.46 10.00 -10.38
C PRO A 131 -12.01 9.91 -10.86
N THR A 132 -11.66 8.81 -11.52
CA THR A 132 -10.37 8.66 -12.19
C THR A 132 -10.24 9.79 -13.22
N LEU A 133 -9.41 10.77 -12.91
CA LEU A 133 -8.95 11.74 -13.90
C LEU A 133 -8.09 10.97 -14.90
N GLU A 134 -8.69 10.57 -16.03
CA GLU A 134 -7.96 9.97 -17.14
C GLU A 134 -7.01 11.03 -17.72
N ASN A 135 -5.74 10.96 -17.34
CA ASN A 135 -4.72 11.80 -17.92
C ASN A 135 -4.19 11.10 -19.18
N ARG A 136 -4.59 11.57 -20.36
CA ARG A 136 -4.08 11.08 -21.65
C ARG A 136 -2.99 12.01 -22.13
N LEU A 137 -1.75 11.50 -22.19
CA LEU A 137 -0.64 12.17 -22.86
C LEU A 137 -0.87 12.11 -24.37
N ILE A 138 -1.27 13.24 -24.96
CA ILE A 138 -1.49 13.38 -26.40
C ILE A 138 -0.25 14.07 -26.99
N ARG A 139 0.42 13.40 -27.94
CA ARG A 139 1.52 14.01 -28.70
C ARG A 139 0.89 14.91 -29.75
N TYR A 140 0.89 16.21 -29.48
CA TYR A 140 0.20 17.19 -30.31
C TYR A 140 1.16 17.80 -31.34
N GLU A 141 0.87 17.63 -32.62
CA GLU A 141 1.76 18.04 -33.71
C GLU A 141 1.57 19.52 -34.10
N LYS A 142 0.38 20.09 -33.84
CA LYS A 142 0.04 21.48 -34.20
C LYS A 142 0.46 22.48 -33.12
N ILE A 143 1.75 22.76 -33.03
CA ILE A 143 2.36 23.63 -32.00
C ILE A 143 1.69 25.02 -31.93
N GLU A 144 1.21 25.55 -33.06
CA GLU A 144 0.55 26.87 -33.15
C GLU A 144 -0.75 26.98 -32.33
N LEU A 145 -1.44 25.85 -32.11
CA LEU A 145 -2.70 25.80 -31.36
C LEU A 145 -2.48 25.64 -29.85
N VAL A 146 -1.23 25.41 -29.41
CA VAL A 146 -0.82 25.31 -28.00
C VAL A 146 -0.59 26.72 -27.40
N THR A 147 -1.30 27.73 -27.90
CA THR A 147 -1.27 29.09 -27.37
C THR A 147 -2.57 29.41 -26.64
N PRO A 148 -2.54 30.22 -25.55
CA PRO A 148 -3.75 30.53 -24.78
C PRO A 148 -4.88 31.14 -25.62
N ARG A 149 -4.52 31.84 -26.70
CA ARG A 149 -5.45 32.50 -27.62
C ARG A 149 -6.21 31.52 -28.51
N ASN A 150 -5.64 30.34 -28.78
CA ASN A 150 -6.19 29.32 -29.69
C ASN A 150 -6.80 28.12 -28.94
N HIS A 151 -7.05 28.25 -27.63
CA HIS A 151 -7.55 27.18 -26.77
C HIS A 151 -8.86 26.54 -27.30
N ALA A 152 -9.76 27.35 -27.86
CA ALA A 152 -11.01 26.84 -28.44
C ALA A 152 -10.76 25.94 -29.67
N ALA A 153 -9.82 26.31 -30.53
CA ALA A 153 -9.46 25.55 -31.73
C ALA A 153 -8.66 24.28 -31.37
N MET A 154 -7.83 24.34 -30.33
CA MET A 154 -7.15 23.16 -29.77
C MET A 154 -8.17 22.15 -29.22
N LEU A 155 -9.16 22.61 -28.44
CA LEU A 155 -10.22 21.75 -27.90
C LEU A 155 -11.09 21.10 -28.97
N SER A 156 -11.39 21.79 -30.08
CA SER A 156 -12.13 21.18 -31.19
C SER A 156 -11.32 20.09 -31.89
N ASP A 157 -10.02 20.29 -32.06
CA ASP A 157 -9.13 19.32 -32.69
C ASP A 157 -8.94 18.06 -31.81
N LEU A 158 -8.85 18.23 -30.49
CA LEU A 158 -8.72 17.13 -29.52
C LEU A 158 -10.00 16.30 -29.30
N ARG A 159 -11.16 16.82 -29.72
CA ARG A 159 -12.46 16.12 -29.62
C ARG A 159 -12.78 15.24 -30.84
N THR A 160 -11.99 15.36 -31.92
CA THR A 160 -12.16 14.59 -33.16
C THR A 160 -11.39 13.28 -33.07
#